data_AF-A0AAE0RN81-F1
#
_entry.id   AF-A0AAE0RN81-F1
#
_cell.length_a   1.000
_cell.length_b   1.000
_cell.length_c   1.000
_cell.angle_alpha   90.00
_cell.angle_beta   90.00
_cell.angle_gamma   90.00
#
_symmetry.space_group_name_H-M   'P 1'
#
loop_
_entity.id
_entity.type
_entity.pdbx_description
1 polymer ?
#
loop_
_entity_poly.entity_id
_entity_poly.type
_entity_poly.pdbx_seq_one_letter_code
_entity_poly.pdbx_strand_id
1 'polypeptide(L)'
;MYRAEETLPPPTITRPPAAKKDDDIGAQRFFRIPYVRPADEYRSESHDKKQGMWYAHFDGQYIARQMEIYPDKAPKLLVAGVDDLNMCELSLDQTGLTKKKGAEILGKEFEEHWAECDGVKYLKEHANKLSSKFLQKRLGIVRK
;
A
#
# COMPACT_ATOMS: atom_id res chain seq x y z
N MET A 1 -54.68 -39.50 -14.65
CA MET A 1 -55.12 -38.12 -14.90
C MET A 1 -55.04 -37.33 -13.60
N TYR A 2 -53.87 -36.77 -13.26
CA TYR A 2 -53.73 -35.61 -12.37
C TYR A 2 -52.47 -34.85 -12.81
N ARG A 3 -52.62 -33.54 -12.97
CA ARG A 3 -51.67 -32.56 -13.50
C ARG A 3 -51.30 -31.61 -12.35
N ALA A 4 -50.09 -31.05 -12.46
CA ALA A 4 -49.58 -29.85 -11.76
C ALA A 4 -49.06 -30.11 -10.32
N GLU A 5 -47.98 -29.50 -9.83
CA GLU A 5 -47.31 -28.25 -10.21
C GLU A 5 -45.78 -28.38 -10.08
N GLU A 6 -45.08 -27.90 -11.10
CA GLU A 6 -43.64 -27.72 -11.15
C GLU A 6 -43.29 -26.53 -10.26
N THR A 7 -42.63 -26.80 -9.13
CA THR A 7 -42.23 -25.76 -8.18
C THR A 7 -41.03 -24.99 -8.74
N LEU A 8 -41.29 -23.77 -9.22
CA LEU A 8 -40.25 -22.84 -9.64
C LEU A 8 -39.36 -22.48 -8.44
N PRO A 9 -38.02 -22.48 -8.58
CA PRO A 9 -37.14 -21.94 -7.55
C PRO A 9 -37.35 -20.41 -7.43
N PRO A 10 -37.12 -19.82 -6.24
CA PRO A 10 -37.32 -18.39 -6.00
C PRO A 10 -36.44 -17.54 -6.94
N PRO A 11 -36.86 -16.31 -7.27
CA PRO A 11 -36.06 -15.42 -8.11
C PRO A 11 -34.72 -15.20 -7.43
N THR A 12 -33.66 -15.69 -8.06
CA THR A 12 -32.30 -15.26 -7.74
C THR A 12 -32.29 -13.76 -7.97
N ILE A 13 -32.10 -12.98 -6.90
CA ILE A 13 -31.68 -11.59 -7.01
C ILE A 13 -30.37 -11.66 -7.79
N THR A 14 -30.45 -11.45 -9.10
CA THR A 14 -29.30 -11.23 -9.98
C THR A 14 -28.65 -9.96 -9.45
N ARG A 15 -27.74 -10.12 -8.49
CA ARG A 15 -26.73 -9.13 -8.18
C ARG A 15 -26.18 -8.71 -9.54
N PRO A 16 -26.22 -7.42 -9.90
CA PRO A 16 -25.66 -6.98 -11.17
C PRO A 16 -24.24 -7.54 -11.26
N PRO A 17 -23.81 -8.00 -12.45
CA PRO A 17 -22.45 -8.47 -12.64
C PRO A 17 -21.56 -7.36 -12.11
N ALA A 18 -20.77 -7.70 -11.07
CA ALA A 18 -19.81 -6.79 -10.48
C ALA A 18 -19.11 -6.13 -11.65
N ALA A 19 -19.27 -4.79 -11.75
CA ALA A 19 -18.59 -3.99 -12.72
C ALA A 19 -17.16 -4.53 -12.82
N LYS A 20 -16.76 -4.92 -14.03
CA LYS A 20 -15.35 -5.12 -14.34
C LYS A 20 -14.71 -3.83 -13.87
N LYS A 21 -14.06 -3.86 -12.69
CA LYS A 21 -13.42 -2.68 -12.14
C LYS A 21 -12.34 -2.37 -13.14
N ASP A 22 -12.58 -1.34 -13.96
CA ASP A 22 -11.53 -0.61 -14.65
C ASP A 22 -10.31 -0.67 -13.75
N ASP A 23 -9.25 -1.30 -14.28
CA ASP A 23 -7.98 -1.41 -13.62
C ASP A 23 -7.70 -0.15 -12.80
N ASP A 24 -7.35 -0.37 -11.55
CA ASP A 24 -7.01 0.58 -10.48
C ASP A 24 -5.75 1.41 -10.85
N ILE A 25 -5.54 1.72 -12.14
CA ILE A 25 -4.45 2.47 -12.77
C ILE A 25 -4.53 3.90 -12.24
N GLY A 26 -3.95 4.12 -11.06
CA GLY A 26 -3.86 5.42 -10.39
C GLY A 26 -4.67 5.54 -9.11
N ALA A 27 -5.24 4.46 -8.56
CA ALA A 27 -5.76 4.52 -7.21
C ALA A 27 -4.60 4.58 -6.20
N GLN A 28 -4.72 5.46 -5.22
CA GLN A 28 -3.70 5.64 -4.20
C GLN A 28 -4.07 4.80 -2.98
N ARG A 29 -3.31 3.74 -2.72
CA ARG A 29 -3.58 2.80 -1.62
C ARG A 29 -2.44 2.82 -0.62
N PHE A 30 -2.78 2.85 0.65
CA PHE A 30 -1.81 3.05 1.73
C PHE A 30 -1.93 1.91 2.71
N PHE A 31 -0.78 1.39 3.15
CA PHE A 31 -0.71 0.26 4.06
C PHE A 31 0.29 0.52 5.18
N ARG A 32 0.04 -0.05 6.35
CA ARG A 32 0.97 -0.17 7.47
C ARG A 32 1.04 -1.62 7.93
N ILE A 33 2.23 -2.08 8.29
CA ILE A 33 2.45 -3.41 8.84
C ILE A 33 3.56 -3.35 9.88
N PRO A 34 3.40 -4.02 11.03
CA PRO A 34 4.53 -4.26 11.91
C PRO A 34 5.58 -5.10 11.18
N TYR A 35 6.83 -4.63 11.17
CA TYR A 35 7.96 -5.25 10.50
C TYR A 35 9.07 -5.55 11.51
N VAL A 36 9.51 -6.80 11.54
CA VAL A 36 10.66 -7.24 12.34
C VAL A 36 11.83 -7.42 11.39
N ARG A 37 12.99 -6.83 11.73
CA ARG A 37 14.18 -7.04 10.92
C ARG A 37 14.62 -8.50 11.05
N PRO A 38 14.99 -9.18 9.96
CA PRO A 38 15.49 -10.55 10.02
C PRO A 38 16.68 -10.71 10.99
N ALA A 39 17.54 -9.68 11.10
CA ALA A 39 18.67 -9.66 12.03
C ALA A 39 18.26 -9.66 13.52
N ASP A 40 17.05 -9.21 13.84
CA ASP A 40 16.48 -9.21 15.19
C ASP A 40 15.51 -10.38 15.40
N GLU A 41 15.23 -11.19 14.36
CA GLU A 41 14.32 -12.34 14.44
C GLU A 41 14.84 -13.44 15.36
N TYR A 42 16.18 -13.61 15.40
CA TYR A 42 16.88 -14.59 16.24
C TYR A 42 17.47 -14.00 17.54
N ARG A 43 17.37 -12.69 17.76
CA ARG A 43 17.84 -12.05 18.99
C ARG A 43 16.78 -12.18 20.10
N SER A 44 16.73 -13.39 20.65
CA SER A 44 16.27 -13.77 21.99
C SER A 44 14.80 -13.52 22.37
N GLU A 45 14.27 -14.47 23.15
CA GLU A 45 12.93 -14.52 23.78
C GLU A 45 12.71 -13.45 24.88
N SER A 46 13.37 -12.29 24.76
CA SER A 46 13.20 -11.17 25.68
C SER A 46 12.12 -10.23 25.13
N HIS A 47 11.26 -9.72 26.01
CA HIS A 47 10.07 -8.90 25.69
C HIS A 47 10.34 -7.63 24.85
N ASP A 48 11.60 -7.28 24.56
CA ASP A 48 12.02 -6.10 23.80
C ASP A 48 12.24 -6.38 22.30
N LYS A 49 11.32 -7.14 21.66
CA LYS A 49 11.26 -7.16 20.19
C LYS A 49 10.87 -5.76 19.73
N LYS A 50 11.85 -4.92 19.42
CA LYS A 50 11.64 -3.58 18.86
C LYS A 50 11.11 -3.73 17.42
N GLN A 51 9.82 -4.05 17.30
CA GLN A 51 9.13 -4.16 16.01
C GLN A 51 9.08 -2.76 15.39
N GLY A 52 9.62 -2.64 14.18
CA GLY A 52 9.42 -1.43 13.38
C GLY A 52 8.02 -1.39 12.80
N MET A 53 7.63 -0.23 12.30
CA MET A 53 6.44 -0.04 11.51
C MET A 53 6.83 0.25 10.08
N TRP A 54 6.35 -0.59 9.17
CA TRP A 54 6.56 -0.44 7.74
C TRP A 54 5.30 0.15 7.11
N TYR A 55 5.45 1.27 6.41
CA TYR A 55 4.36 1.88 5.66
C TYR A 55 4.68 1.88 4.18
N ALA A 56 3.66 1.64 3.37
CA ALA A 56 3.76 1.62 1.93
C ALA A 56 2.61 2.38 1.29
N HIS A 57 2.94 3.14 0.26
CA HIS A 57 2.02 3.84 -0.60
C HIS A 57 2.14 3.26 -2.01
N PHE A 58 1.07 2.65 -2.48
CA PHE A 58 0.93 2.12 -3.82
C PHE A 58 0.20 3.14 -4.72
N ASP A 59 0.80 3.41 -5.87
CA ASP A 59 0.22 4.17 -6.98
C ASP A 59 -0.27 3.15 -8.01
N GLY A 60 -1.54 2.75 -7.86
CA GLY A 60 -2.11 1.58 -8.52
C GLY A 60 -1.46 0.29 -8.04
N GLN A 61 -0.84 -0.46 -8.97
CA GLN A 61 -0.29 -1.78 -8.68
C GLN A 61 1.13 -1.76 -8.13
N TYR A 62 1.83 -0.63 -8.20
CA TYR A 62 3.24 -0.53 -7.82
C TYR A 62 3.44 0.42 -6.65
N ILE A 63 4.46 0.13 -5.85
CA ILE A 63 4.82 0.99 -4.74
C ILE A 63 5.42 2.29 -5.26
N ALA A 64 4.97 3.43 -4.73
CA ALA A 64 5.45 4.76 -5.07
C ALA A 64 6.26 5.39 -3.93
N ARG A 65 5.91 5.10 -2.68
CA ARG A 65 6.66 5.54 -1.48
C ARG A 65 6.65 4.44 -0.44
N GLN A 66 7.73 4.34 0.31
CA GLN A 66 7.88 3.41 1.41
C GLN A 66 8.55 4.15 2.56
N MET A 67 8.10 3.86 3.79
CA MET A 67 8.75 4.37 4.98
C MET A 67 8.89 3.25 6.01
N GLU A 68 10.07 3.17 6.63
CA GLU A 68 10.35 2.21 7.70
C GLU A 68 10.70 2.99 8.96
N ILE A 69 9.84 2.92 9.97
CA ILE A 69 10.02 3.61 11.24
C ILE A 69 10.42 2.57 12.29
N TYR A 70 11.49 2.82 13.02
CA TYR A 70 11.90 2.00 14.16
C TYR A 70 12.09 2.90 15.38
N PRO A 71 11.77 2.44 16.61
CA PRO A 71 11.94 3.25 17.81
C PRO A 71 13.41 3.58 18.13
N ASP A 72 14.34 2.79 17.61
CA ASP A 72 15.78 2.89 17.92
C ASP A 72 16.60 3.50 16.78
N LYS A 73 15.97 3.78 15.62
CA LYS A 73 16.68 4.19 14.40
C LYS A 73 15.99 5.36 13.73
N ALA A 74 16.77 6.11 12.96
CA ALA A 74 16.23 7.12 12.07
C ALA A 74 15.20 6.48 11.10
N PRO A 75 14.10 7.18 10.81
CA PRO A 75 13.12 6.71 9.84
C PRO A 75 13.77 6.60 8.47
N LYS A 76 13.54 5.49 7.78
CA LYS A 76 14.06 5.25 6.44
C LYS A 76 12.97 5.55 5.43
N LEU A 77 13.21 6.60 4.64
CA LEU A 77 12.30 7.03 3.59
C LEU A 77 12.82 6.57 2.24
N LEU A 78 11.92 6.03 1.42
CA LEU A 78 12.24 5.40 0.15
C LEU A 78 11.18 5.83 -0.87
N VAL A 79 11.61 6.18 -2.07
CA VAL A 79 10.71 6.60 -3.16
C VAL A 79 11.01 5.89 -4.46
N ALA A 80 9.96 5.54 -5.20
CA ALA A 80 10.09 4.84 -6.47
C ALA A 80 10.78 5.72 -7.52
N GLY A 81 11.71 5.13 -8.28
CA GLY A 81 12.61 5.79 -9.22
C GLY A 81 13.99 6.14 -8.65
N VAL A 82 14.11 6.24 -7.31
CA VAL A 82 15.40 6.52 -6.63
C VAL A 82 15.87 5.30 -5.86
N ASP A 83 14.97 4.71 -5.09
CA ASP A 83 15.30 3.64 -4.15
C ASP A 83 14.73 2.29 -4.56
N ASP A 84 14.44 2.07 -5.85
CA ASP A 84 13.75 0.85 -6.31
C ASP A 84 14.43 -0.44 -5.84
N LEU A 85 15.77 -0.47 -5.81
CA LEU A 85 16.57 -1.61 -5.30
C LEU A 85 16.34 -1.91 -3.81
N ASN A 86 15.83 -0.95 -3.04
CA ASN A 86 15.57 -1.07 -1.61
C ASN A 86 14.06 -1.11 -1.29
N MET A 87 13.19 -1.07 -2.30
CA MET A 87 11.74 -1.08 -2.16
C MET A 87 11.14 -2.45 -2.48
N CYS A 88 9.87 -2.63 -2.14
CA CYS A 88 9.17 -3.84 -2.50
C CYS A 88 8.99 -3.96 -4.01
N GLU A 89 9.57 -5.00 -4.61
CA GLU A 89 9.45 -5.30 -6.06
C GLU A 89 8.12 -5.96 -6.43
N LEU A 90 7.35 -6.40 -5.43
CA LEU A 90 6.09 -7.08 -5.63
C LEU A 90 4.94 -6.09 -5.87
N SER A 91 4.06 -6.43 -6.81
CA SER A 91 2.82 -5.68 -7.03
C SER A 91 1.84 -5.81 -5.86
N LEU A 92 0.89 -4.89 -5.77
CA LEU A 92 -0.12 -4.86 -4.70
C LEU A 92 -0.88 -6.19 -4.54
N ASP A 93 -1.25 -6.85 -5.64
CA ASP A 93 -1.90 -8.16 -5.60
C ASP A 93 -0.97 -9.28 -5.12
N GLN A 94 0.32 -9.22 -5.48
CA GLN A 94 1.31 -10.23 -5.08
C GLN A 94 1.71 -10.10 -3.61
N THR A 95 1.79 -8.88 -3.08
CA THR A 95 2.10 -8.64 -1.67
C THR A 95 1.02 -9.16 -0.72
N GLY A 96 -0.22 -9.35 -1.21
CA GLY A 96 -1.35 -9.82 -0.41
C GLY A 96 -1.82 -8.82 0.66
N LEU A 97 -1.34 -7.57 0.62
CA LEU A 97 -1.69 -6.54 1.61
C LEU A 97 -3.18 -6.24 1.64
N THR A 98 -3.81 -6.30 0.48
CA THR A 98 -5.26 -6.09 0.31
C THR A 98 -6.10 -7.17 1.01
N LYS A 99 -5.52 -8.35 1.29
CA LYS A 99 -6.18 -9.44 2.01
C LYS A 99 -5.94 -9.38 3.52
N LYS A 100 -4.95 -8.61 3.97
CA LYS A 100 -4.59 -8.50 5.39
C LYS A 100 -5.46 -7.45 6.08
N LYS A 101 -6.42 -7.91 6.89
CA LYS A 101 -7.29 -7.01 7.67
C LYS A 101 -6.46 -6.09 8.57
N GLY A 102 -6.74 -4.79 8.52
CA GLY A 102 -6.06 -3.76 9.32
C GLY A 102 -4.70 -3.32 8.80
N ALA A 103 -4.25 -3.84 7.64
CA ALA A 103 -3.05 -3.34 6.98
C ALA A 103 -3.33 -2.05 6.21
N GLU A 104 -4.49 -1.91 5.57
CA GLU A 104 -4.85 -0.69 4.82
C GLU A 104 -5.13 0.46 5.79
N ILE A 105 -4.57 1.63 5.48
CA ILE A 105 -4.71 2.87 6.25
C ILE A 105 -5.17 4.02 5.36
N LEU A 106 -5.58 5.11 5.99
CA LEU A 106 -5.94 6.34 5.29
C LEU A 106 -4.69 7.04 4.74
N GLY A 107 -4.80 7.62 3.55
CA GLY A 107 -3.73 8.43 2.97
C GLY A 107 -3.29 9.57 3.88
N LYS A 108 -4.23 10.20 4.59
CA LYS A 108 -3.93 11.25 5.57
C LYS A 108 -2.98 10.75 6.67
N GLU A 109 -3.23 9.57 7.21
CA GLU A 109 -2.40 8.99 8.28
C GLU A 109 -0.97 8.71 7.78
N PHE A 110 -0.84 8.20 6.55
CA PHE A 110 0.47 8.04 5.91
C PHE A 110 1.18 9.38 5.71
N GLU A 111 0.45 10.41 5.24
CA GLU A 111 1.01 11.73 5.00
C GLU A 111 1.49 12.42 6.27
N GLU A 112 0.80 12.23 7.39
CA GLU A 112 1.21 12.73 8.71
C GLU A 112 2.57 12.14 9.10
N HIS A 113 2.71 10.81 9.10
CA HIS A 113 3.98 10.15 9.43
C HIS A 113 5.09 10.49 8.42
N TRP A 114 4.74 10.59 7.13
CA TRP A 114 5.69 10.99 6.08
C TRP A 114 6.21 12.41 6.30
N ALA A 115 5.35 13.34 6.72
CA ALA A 115 5.75 14.71 7.01
C ALA A 115 6.59 14.83 8.28
N GLU A 116 6.25 14.07 9.33
CA GLU A 116 7.01 14.01 10.59
C GLU A 116 8.45 13.51 10.37
N CYS A 117 8.65 12.61 9.41
CA CYS A 117 9.95 12.03 9.10
C CYS A 117 10.77 12.82 8.05
N ASP A 118 10.49 14.10 7.83
CA ASP A 118 11.12 14.94 6.78
C ASP A 118 10.85 14.47 5.33
N GLY A 119 9.86 13.61 5.11
CA GLY A 119 9.59 13.03 3.79
C GLY A 119 9.13 14.04 2.75
N VAL A 120 8.55 15.17 3.16
CA VAL A 120 8.20 16.26 2.24
C VAL A 120 9.47 16.86 1.62
N LYS A 121 10.53 17.02 2.42
CA LYS A 121 11.82 17.52 1.95
C LYS A 121 12.48 16.48 1.04
N TYR A 122 12.46 15.21 1.43
CA TYR A 122 13.01 14.11 0.64
C TYR A 122 12.35 14.00 -0.75
N LEU A 123 11.01 14.11 -0.82
CA LEU A 123 10.27 14.13 -2.10
C LEU A 123 10.66 15.31 -2.99
N LYS A 124 10.86 16.50 -2.41
CA LYS A 124 11.24 17.69 -3.19
C LYS A 124 12.64 17.57 -3.76
N GLU A 125 13.58 17.03 -2.98
CA GLU A 125 14.96 16.80 -3.40
C GLU A 125 15.04 15.79 -4.55
N HIS A 126 14.22 14.73 -4.46
CA HIS A 126 14.21 13.62 -5.42
C HIS A 126 13.14 13.73 -6.50
N ALA A 127 12.39 14.82 -6.51
CA ALA A 127 11.25 15.09 -7.39
C ALA A 127 11.50 14.66 -8.83
N ASN A 128 12.59 15.12 -9.44
CA ASN A 128 12.92 14.88 -10.85
C ASN A 128 13.27 13.42 -11.20
N LYS A 129 13.47 12.57 -10.20
CA LYS A 129 13.81 11.16 -10.36
C LYS A 129 12.66 10.22 -10.03
N LEU A 130 11.52 10.75 -9.57
CA LEU A 130 10.38 9.94 -9.16
C LEU A 130 9.73 9.26 -10.38
N SER A 131 9.51 7.95 -10.29
CA SER A 131 8.85 7.17 -11.35
C SER A 131 7.31 7.23 -11.24
N SER A 132 6.76 7.47 -10.04
CA SER A 132 5.31 7.55 -9.83
C SER A 132 4.70 8.78 -10.49
N LYS A 133 3.69 8.57 -11.34
CA LYS A 133 2.97 9.64 -12.04
C LYS A 133 2.16 10.50 -11.08
N PHE A 134 1.58 9.89 -10.04
CA PHE A 134 0.85 10.62 -9.01
C PHE A 134 1.77 11.63 -8.29
N LEU A 135 2.97 11.21 -7.88
CA LEU A 135 3.91 12.08 -7.19
C LEU A 135 4.44 13.19 -8.10
N GLN A 136 4.79 12.86 -9.35
CA GLN A 136 5.22 13.85 -10.32
C GLN A 136 4.16 14.93 -10.57
N LYS A 137 2.89 14.54 -10.72
CA LYS A 137 1.76 15.47 -10.87
C LYS A 137 1.56 16.33 -9.62
N ARG A 138 1.60 15.70 -8.43
CA ARG A 138 1.42 16.36 -7.14
C ARG A 138 2.52 17.38 -6.83
N LEU A 139 3.75 17.11 -7.27
CA LEU A 139 4.89 18.02 -7.14
C LEU A 139 4.97 19.05 -8.29
N GLY A 140 4.08 18.97 -9.28
CA GLY A 140 4.02 19.92 -10.40
C GLY A 140 5.11 19.73 -11.47
N ILE A 141 5.76 18.55 -11.50
CA ILE A 141 6.87 18.21 -12.40
C ILE A 141 6.33 17.92 -13.82
N VAL A 142 5.23 17.17 -13.90
CA VAL A 142 4.55 16.89 -15.16
C VAL A 142 3.35 17.82 -15.28
N ARG A 143 3.46 18.82 -16.16
CA ARG A 143 2.33 19.63 -16.62
C ARG A 143 1.79 19.02 -17.92
N LYS A 144 0.57 18.48 -17.82
CA LYS A 144 -0.37 18.07 -18.88
C LYS A 144 0.21 17.41 -20.14
#